data_AF-A0A535L5Z6-F1
#
_entry.id   AF-A0A535L5Z6-F1
#
_cell.length_a   1.000
_cell.length_b   1.000
_cell.length_c   1.000
_cell.angle_alpha   90.00
_cell.angle_beta   90.00
_cell.angle_gamma   90.00
#
_symmetry.space_group_name_H-M   'P 1'
#
loop_
_entity.id
_entity.type
_entity.pdbx_description
1 polymer ?
#
loop_
_entity_poly.entity_id
_entity_poly.type
_entity_poly.pdbx_seq_one_letter_code
_entity_poly.pdbx_strand_id
1 'polypeptide(L)'
;MTLTPIWSYTHNMTTTTIPVIYQDHHLLIVNKPAGLVIHPTYKNVDGTMWNALLADLAQLSADDWRPPVLPDEPGWAGAPPHIQSMLRQKRIEKQWKEDGLLPRPCLLHRLDKDTSGIVALARTERSRRHLVRQFQDVAPKGACIKNVSSLLLKMKNLCWMVLYNEILMIVVALLSARRVKLRKPW
;
A
#
# COMPACT_ATOMS: atom_id res chain seq x y z
N MET A 1 -12.33 -27.20 7.11
CA MET A 1 -13.29 -26.77 6.07
C MET A 1 -12.77 -25.47 5.47
N THR A 2 -12.00 -25.58 4.39
CA THR A 2 -11.40 -24.44 3.68
C THR A 2 -12.41 -23.90 2.68
N LEU A 3 -12.90 -22.68 2.90
CA LEU A 3 -13.68 -21.96 1.90
C LEU A 3 -12.75 -21.60 0.74
N THR A 4 -12.85 -22.31 -0.36
CA THR A 4 -12.27 -21.88 -1.64
C THR A 4 -13.08 -20.67 -2.13
N PRO A 5 -12.46 -19.53 -2.47
CA PRO A 5 -13.20 -18.48 -3.13
C PRO A 5 -13.49 -18.94 -4.56
N ILE A 6 -14.78 -19.08 -4.88
CA ILE A 6 -15.26 -19.32 -6.24
C ILE A 6 -15.04 -18.01 -7.02
N TRP A 7 -13.92 -17.94 -7.73
CA TRP A 7 -13.68 -16.89 -8.73
C TRP A 7 -13.18 -17.59 -10.01
N SER A 8 -14.12 -18.08 -10.81
CA SER A 8 -13.84 -18.66 -12.12
C SER A 8 -13.57 -17.53 -13.12
N TYR A 9 -12.33 -17.04 -13.14
CA TYR A 9 -11.81 -16.21 -14.22
C TYR A 9 -10.85 -17.07 -15.04
N THR A 10 -11.07 -17.13 -16.35
CA THR A 10 -10.17 -17.80 -17.30
C THR A 10 -8.79 -17.13 -17.23
N HIS A 11 -7.82 -17.84 -16.66
CA HIS A 11 -6.47 -17.38 -16.43
C HIS A 11 -5.64 -17.44 -17.73
N ASN A 12 -5.72 -16.40 -18.57
CA ASN A 12 -4.56 -16.04 -19.39
C ASN A 12 -3.64 -15.20 -18.51
N MET A 13 -2.88 -15.87 -17.63
CA MET A 13 -1.88 -15.22 -16.77
C MET A 13 -0.75 -14.68 -17.66
N THR A 14 -0.84 -13.42 -18.03
CA THR A 14 0.33 -12.68 -18.49
C THR A 14 1.21 -12.46 -17.28
N THR A 15 2.30 -13.23 -17.18
CA THR A 15 3.33 -13.14 -16.14
C THR A 15 4.19 -11.89 -16.35
N THR A 16 3.54 -10.72 -16.36
CA THR A 16 4.22 -9.43 -16.47
C THR A 16 4.59 -8.99 -15.07
N THR A 17 5.82 -9.26 -14.65
CA THR A 17 6.34 -8.79 -13.35
C THR A 17 6.28 -7.27 -13.27
N ILE A 18 5.62 -6.75 -12.23
CA ILE A 18 5.50 -5.30 -12.02
C ILE A 18 6.65 -4.83 -11.11
N PRO A 19 7.48 -3.86 -11.52
CA PRO A 19 8.58 -3.38 -10.70
C PRO A 19 8.08 -2.76 -9.38
N VAL A 20 8.45 -3.36 -8.26
CA VAL A 20 8.22 -2.81 -6.92
C VAL A 20 9.32 -1.80 -6.61
N ILE A 21 8.93 -0.55 -6.34
CA ILE A 21 9.86 0.53 -5.97
C ILE A 21 10.07 0.54 -4.46
N TYR A 22 8.99 0.31 -3.70
CA TYR A 22 9.00 0.34 -2.24
C TYR A 22 7.89 -0.56 -1.71
N GLN A 23 8.18 -1.26 -0.62
CA GLN A 23 7.24 -2.10 0.09
C GLN A 23 7.57 -2.09 1.58
N ASP A 24 6.57 -1.77 2.39
CA ASP A 24 6.57 -2.01 3.84
C ASP A 24 5.25 -2.69 4.23
N HIS A 25 4.99 -2.83 5.54
CA HIS A 25 3.76 -3.41 6.04
C HIS A 25 2.49 -2.65 5.61
N HIS A 26 2.56 -1.32 5.53
CA HIS A 26 1.41 -0.44 5.33
C HIS A 26 1.19 0.00 3.87
N LEU A 27 2.23 -0.02 3.04
CA LEU A 27 2.29 0.62 1.73
C LEU A 27 3.08 -0.23 0.73
N LEU A 28 2.57 -0.25 -0.49
CA LEU A 28 3.24 -0.81 -1.66
C LEU A 28 3.26 0.24 -2.76
N ILE A 29 4.45 0.50 -3.31
CA ILE A 29 4.65 1.43 -4.40
C ILE A 29 5.25 0.67 -5.57
N VAL A 30 4.58 0.74 -6.72
CA VAL A 30 5.01 0.07 -7.94
C VAL A 30 5.23 1.06 -9.07
N ASN A 31 6.08 0.70 -10.04
CA ASN A 31 6.24 1.45 -11.29
C ASN A 31 5.43 0.77 -12.40
N LYS A 32 4.31 1.39 -12.80
CA LYS A 32 3.49 0.87 -13.89
C LYS A 32 4.14 1.22 -15.24
N PRO A 33 4.39 0.24 -16.13
CA PRO A 33 4.80 0.53 -17.50
C PRO A 33 3.67 1.19 -18.32
N ALA A 34 4.03 1.91 -19.37
CA ALA A 34 3.08 2.38 -20.38
C ALA A 34 2.53 1.19 -21.18
N GLY A 35 1.33 1.31 -21.71
CA GLY A 35 0.62 0.26 -22.44
C GLY A 35 -0.15 -0.72 -21.56
N LEU A 36 0.03 -0.68 -20.23
CA LEU A 36 -0.62 -1.59 -19.29
C LEU A 36 -1.82 -0.93 -18.60
N VAL A 37 -2.98 -1.60 -18.66
CA VAL A 37 -4.21 -1.18 -17.98
C VAL A 37 -4.11 -1.46 -16.49
N ILE A 38 -4.57 -0.53 -15.66
CA ILE A 38 -4.35 -0.60 -14.21
C ILE A 38 -5.25 -1.59 -13.46
N HIS A 39 -6.53 -1.64 -13.80
CA HIS A 39 -7.57 -2.46 -13.16
C HIS A 39 -8.54 -2.96 -14.24
N PRO A 40 -9.14 -4.15 -14.09
CA PRO A 40 -10.14 -4.66 -15.03
C PRO A 40 -11.23 -3.63 -15.34
N THR A 41 -11.56 -3.53 -16.63
CA THR A 41 -12.62 -2.69 -17.17
C THR A 41 -13.41 -3.50 -18.19
N TYR A 42 -14.57 -3.00 -18.65
CA TYR A 42 -15.39 -3.71 -19.65
C TYR A 42 -14.64 -4.02 -20.95
N LYS A 43 -13.65 -3.18 -21.34
CA LYS A 43 -12.82 -3.37 -22.55
C LYS A 43 -11.59 -4.25 -22.31
N ASN A 44 -11.14 -4.37 -21.07
CA ASN A 44 -9.93 -5.09 -20.69
C ASN A 44 -10.22 -5.82 -19.38
N VAL A 45 -10.81 -7.01 -19.50
CA VAL A 45 -11.24 -7.84 -18.37
C VAL A 45 -10.06 -8.54 -17.69
N ASP A 46 -9.01 -8.83 -18.45
CA ASP A 46 -7.78 -9.49 -18.01
C ASP A 46 -6.52 -8.72 -18.46
N GLY A 47 -5.34 -9.28 -18.19
CA GLY A 47 -4.05 -8.67 -18.57
C GLY A 47 -3.75 -7.31 -17.94
N THR A 48 -4.37 -7.00 -16.80
CA THR A 48 -4.16 -5.72 -16.10
C THR A 48 -3.03 -5.82 -15.08
N MET A 49 -2.45 -4.67 -14.74
CA MET A 49 -1.47 -4.54 -13.66
C MET A 49 -2.00 -5.14 -12.34
N TRP A 50 -3.29 -4.97 -12.06
CA TRP A 50 -3.93 -5.54 -10.87
C TRP A 50 -3.83 -7.06 -10.82
N ASN A 51 -4.05 -7.72 -11.96
CA ASN A 51 -4.00 -9.18 -12.03
C ASN A 51 -2.58 -9.69 -11.82
N ALA A 52 -1.59 -9.05 -12.48
CA ALA A 52 -0.18 -9.37 -12.29
C ALA A 52 0.26 -9.16 -10.83
N LEU A 53 -0.13 -8.03 -10.24
CA LEU A 53 0.25 -7.68 -8.87
C LEU A 53 -0.37 -8.63 -7.83
N LEU A 54 -1.63 -9.05 -8.01
CA LEU A 54 -2.25 -10.02 -7.12
C LEU A 54 -1.59 -11.40 -7.21
N ALA A 55 -1.16 -11.82 -8.40
CA ALA A 55 -0.43 -13.07 -8.58
C ALA A 55 0.94 -13.03 -7.85
N ASP A 56 1.66 -11.92 -7.98
CA ASP A 56 2.95 -11.72 -7.29
C ASP A 56 2.77 -11.63 -5.76
N LEU A 57 1.76 -10.89 -5.29
CA LEU A 57 1.47 -10.75 -3.85
C LEU A 57 1.00 -12.03 -3.19
N ALA A 58 0.35 -12.93 -3.92
CA ALA A 58 -0.01 -14.26 -3.40
C ALA A 58 1.21 -15.15 -3.16
N GLN A 59 2.33 -14.87 -3.86
CA GLN A 59 3.60 -15.60 -3.71
C GLN A 59 4.53 -14.95 -2.68
N LEU A 60 4.35 -13.66 -2.40
CA LEU A 60 5.11 -12.95 -1.37
C LEU A 60 4.64 -13.40 0.03
N SER A 61 5.58 -13.79 0.88
CA SER A 61 5.31 -14.26 2.24
C SER A 61 4.48 -13.24 3.04
N ALA A 62 3.62 -13.74 3.94
CA ALA A 62 2.97 -12.90 4.95
C ALA A 62 4.06 -12.09 5.68
N ASP A 63 3.84 -10.78 5.87
CA ASP A 63 4.82 -10.01 6.63
C ASP A 63 4.76 -10.37 8.12
N ASP A 64 5.91 -10.34 8.78
CA ASP A 64 6.05 -10.69 10.21
C ASP A 64 5.71 -9.50 11.12
N TRP A 65 4.91 -8.54 10.64
CA TRP A 65 4.59 -7.35 11.42
C TRP A 65 3.80 -7.71 12.67
N ARG A 66 4.13 -7.06 13.78
CA ARG A 66 3.44 -7.21 15.06
C ARG A 66 3.11 -5.84 15.65
N PRO A 67 1.96 -5.69 16.32
CA PRO A 67 1.66 -4.49 17.07
C PRO A 67 2.77 -4.18 18.09
N PRO A 68 3.21 -2.91 18.20
CA PRO A 68 4.19 -2.52 19.20
C PRO A 68 3.64 -2.76 20.61
N VAL A 69 4.51 -3.24 21.50
CA VAL A 69 4.19 -3.35 22.92
C VAL A 69 4.24 -1.94 23.51
N LEU A 70 3.08 -1.42 23.89
CA LEU A 70 2.94 -0.11 24.53
C LEU A 70 2.78 -0.26 26.04
N PRO A 71 3.29 0.69 26.85
CA PRO A 71 3.01 0.71 28.28
C PRO A 71 1.49 0.84 28.53
N ASP A 72 1.06 0.49 29.74
CA ASP A 72 -0.32 0.71 30.14
C ASP A 72 -0.66 2.20 30.17
N GLU A 73 -1.91 2.53 29.84
CA GLU A 73 -2.35 3.91 30.04
C GLU A 73 -2.33 4.24 31.53
N PRO A 74 -1.95 5.47 31.93
CA PRO A 74 -2.06 5.93 33.31
C PRO A 74 -3.49 5.75 33.87
N GLY A 75 -4.51 5.90 33.02
CA GLY A 75 -5.92 5.68 33.38
C GLY A 75 -6.29 4.25 33.73
N TRP A 76 -5.40 3.27 33.54
CA TRP A 76 -5.63 1.86 33.88
C TRP A 76 -5.06 1.47 35.24
N ALA A 77 -4.27 2.34 35.90
CA ALA A 77 -3.55 2.01 37.13
C ALA A 77 -4.46 1.53 38.28
N GLY A 78 -5.69 2.02 38.36
CA GLY A 78 -6.68 1.60 39.35
C GLY A 78 -7.48 0.34 39.00
N ALA A 79 -7.30 -0.22 37.80
CA ALA A 79 -8.04 -1.40 37.37
C ALA A 79 -7.42 -2.70 37.93
N PRO A 80 -8.22 -3.72 38.31
CA PRO A 80 -7.69 -5.03 38.71
C PRO A 80 -6.83 -5.69 37.61
N PRO A 81 -5.86 -6.57 37.95
CA PRO A 81 -4.93 -7.14 36.98
C PRO A 81 -5.60 -7.83 35.77
N HIS A 82 -6.70 -8.55 35.99
CA HIS A 82 -7.43 -9.21 34.90
C HIS A 82 -8.10 -8.22 33.93
N ILE A 83 -8.55 -7.06 34.43
CA ILE A 83 -9.11 -5.98 33.60
C ILE A 83 -7.99 -5.31 32.80
N GLN A 84 -6.83 -5.06 33.40
CA GLN A 84 -5.66 -4.53 32.68
C GLN A 84 -5.25 -5.46 31.53
N SER A 85 -5.18 -6.78 31.78
CA SER A 85 -4.92 -7.78 30.73
C SER A 85 -5.98 -7.75 29.62
N MET A 86 -7.26 -7.63 29.97
CA MET A 86 -8.35 -7.49 29.00
C MET A 86 -8.24 -6.19 28.17
N LEU A 87 -7.86 -5.07 28.78
CA LEU A 87 -7.66 -3.78 28.10
C LEU A 87 -6.46 -3.82 27.15
N ARG A 88 -5.34 -4.44 27.57
CA ARG A 88 -4.18 -4.69 26.70
C ARG A 88 -4.57 -5.53 25.48
N GLN A 89 -5.33 -6.61 25.71
CA GLN A 89 -5.78 -7.49 24.63
C GLN A 89 -6.70 -6.75 23.64
N LYS A 90 -7.70 -6.01 24.14
CA LYS A 90 -8.57 -5.18 23.29
C LYS A 90 -7.80 -4.14 22.49
N ARG A 91 -6.76 -3.53 23.07
CA ARG A 91 -5.87 -2.60 22.37
C ARG A 91 -5.15 -3.31 21.22
N ILE A 92 -4.57 -4.48 21.48
CA ILE A 92 -3.90 -5.30 20.47
C ILE A 92 -4.88 -5.69 19.34
N GLU A 93 -6.08 -6.15 19.68
CA GLU A 93 -7.13 -6.50 18.71
C GLU A 93 -7.55 -5.32 17.84
N LYS A 94 -7.74 -4.14 18.45
CA LYS A 94 -8.00 -2.91 17.70
C LYS A 94 -6.86 -2.59 16.74
N GLN A 95 -5.62 -2.77 17.19
CA GLN A 95 -4.46 -2.48 16.36
C GLN A 95 -4.33 -3.46 15.20
N TRP A 96 -4.54 -4.76 15.42
CA TRP A 96 -4.66 -5.75 14.33
C TRP A 96 -5.77 -5.41 13.34
N LYS A 97 -6.91 -4.90 13.83
CA LYS A 97 -8.02 -4.50 12.96
C LYS A 97 -7.67 -3.31 12.06
N GLU A 98 -6.85 -2.38 12.55
CA GLU A 98 -6.48 -1.17 11.80
C GLU A 98 -5.23 -1.36 10.95
N ASP A 99 -4.21 -2.00 11.50
CA ASP A 99 -2.89 -2.16 10.92
C ASP A 99 -2.71 -3.52 10.25
N GLY A 100 -3.58 -4.51 10.47
CA GLY A 100 -3.50 -5.79 9.76
C GLY A 100 -3.61 -5.66 8.23
N LEU A 101 -2.99 -6.61 7.53
CA LEU A 101 -3.03 -6.68 6.07
C LEU A 101 -4.46 -6.84 5.57
N LEU A 102 -4.81 -6.05 4.56
CA LEU A 102 -6.06 -6.18 3.84
C LEU A 102 -6.05 -7.46 2.98
N PRO A 103 -7.19 -8.15 2.81
CA PRO A 103 -7.29 -9.32 1.92
C PRO A 103 -6.83 -9.03 0.49
N ARG A 104 -7.02 -7.78 0.05
CA ARG A 104 -6.44 -7.22 -1.17
C ARG A 104 -5.95 -5.81 -0.84
N PRO A 105 -4.76 -5.41 -1.27
CA PRO A 105 -4.34 -4.02 -1.11
C PRO A 105 -5.34 -3.10 -1.81
N CYS A 106 -5.39 -1.82 -1.40
CA CYS A 106 -6.28 -0.83 -1.96
C CYS A 106 -5.50 0.09 -2.92
N LEU A 107 -5.94 0.17 -4.17
CA LEU A 107 -5.41 1.12 -5.15
C LEU A 107 -5.75 2.56 -4.75
N LEU A 108 -4.74 3.40 -4.50
CA LEU A 108 -4.97 4.76 -4.01
C LEU A 108 -5.27 5.76 -5.13
N HIS A 109 -4.70 5.53 -6.31
CA HIS A 109 -4.94 6.35 -7.48
C HIS A 109 -4.72 5.55 -8.76
N ARG A 110 -5.19 6.09 -9.89
CA ARG A 110 -5.09 5.46 -11.20
C ARG A 110 -4.18 6.20 -12.16
N LEU A 111 -3.59 5.44 -13.08
CA LEU A 111 -2.89 5.92 -14.26
C LEU A 111 -3.58 5.35 -15.50
N ASP A 112 -3.60 6.13 -16.58
CA ASP A 112 -4.11 5.66 -17.87
C ASP A 112 -3.19 4.60 -18.48
N LYS A 113 -3.72 3.87 -19.47
CA LYS A 113 -3.03 2.74 -20.12
C LYS A 113 -1.64 3.14 -20.60
N ASP A 114 -1.55 4.19 -21.41
CA ASP A 114 -0.31 4.62 -22.05
C ASP A 114 0.53 5.56 -21.18
N THR A 115 0.11 5.79 -19.94
CA THR A 115 0.85 6.57 -18.95
C THR A 115 1.71 5.64 -18.11
N SER A 116 3.03 5.79 -18.18
CA SER A 116 3.95 5.18 -17.22
C SER A 116 4.02 6.02 -15.94
N GLY A 117 4.36 5.38 -14.82
CA GLY A 117 4.61 6.10 -13.59
C GLY A 117 4.31 5.29 -12.34
N ILE A 118 4.41 5.99 -11.21
CA ILE A 118 4.28 5.39 -9.90
C ILE A 118 2.81 5.17 -9.58
N VAL A 119 2.49 4.02 -8.99
CA VAL A 119 1.18 3.73 -8.43
C VAL A 119 1.36 3.32 -6.98
N ALA A 120 0.62 3.96 -6.08
CA ALA A 120 0.61 3.64 -4.66
C ALA A 120 -0.59 2.77 -4.30
N LEU A 121 -0.34 1.76 -3.46
CA LEU A 121 -1.35 0.86 -2.91
C LEU A 121 -1.22 0.80 -1.39
N ALA A 122 -2.34 0.96 -0.69
CA ALA A 122 -2.39 0.74 0.75
C ALA A 122 -2.56 -0.75 1.07
N ARG A 123 -1.73 -1.29 1.94
CA ARG A 123 -1.79 -2.70 2.37
C ARG A 123 -2.63 -2.90 3.63
N THR A 124 -2.94 -1.83 4.37
CA THR A 124 -3.63 -1.86 5.68
C THR A 124 -4.78 -0.85 5.73
N GLU A 125 -5.76 -1.06 6.60
CA GLU A 125 -6.94 -0.17 6.68
C GLU A 125 -6.57 1.23 7.19
N ARG A 126 -5.63 1.33 8.13
CA ARG A 126 -5.10 2.61 8.62
C ARG A 126 -4.44 3.40 7.49
N SER A 127 -3.55 2.75 6.72
CA SER A 127 -2.90 3.36 5.55
C SER A 127 -3.91 3.84 4.52
N ARG A 128 -4.90 3.00 4.20
CA ARG A 128 -5.97 3.33 3.25
C ARG A 128 -6.75 4.57 3.68
N ARG A 129 -7.27 4.60 4.92
CA ARG A 129 -8.07 5.73 5.42
C ARG A 129 -7.30 7.04 5.39
N HIS A 130 -6.01 7.01 5.74
CA HIS A 130 -5.21 8.21 5.82
C HIS A 130 -4.78 8.72 4.44
N LEU A 131 -4.33 7.82 3.57
CA LEU A 131 -3.89 8.18 2.22
C LEU A 131 -5.07 8.62 1.35
N VAL A 132 -6.21 7.92 1.38
CA VAL A 132 -7.39 8.31 0.59
C VAL A 132 -7.81 9.75 0.90
N ARG A 133 -7.81 10.16 2.17
CA ARG A 133 -8.08 11.55 2.57
C ARG A 133 -7.08 12.51 1.95
N GLN A 134 -5.78 12.23 2.05
CA GLN A 134 -4.73 13.07 1.46
C GLN A 134 -4.84 13.18 -0.08
N PHE A 135 -5.30 12.14 -0.76
CA PHE A 135 -5.55 12.17 -2.20
C PHE A 135 -6.81 12.95 -2.57
N GLN A 136 -7.82 12.99 -1.69
CA GLN A 136 -9.07 13.72 -1.89
C GLN A 136 -8.94 15.21 -1.55
N ASP A 137 -8.22 15.55 -0.48
CA ASP A 137 -8.13 16.91 0.06
C ASP A 137 -7.23 17.85 -0.76
N VAL A 138 -6.39 17.32 -1.67
CA VAL A 138 -5.32 18.10 -2.34
C VAL A 138 -5.35 17.98 -3.88
N ALA A 139 -6.30 17.25 -4.47
CA ALA A 139 -6.31 17.04 -5.92
C ALA A 139 -7.45 17.81 -6.63
N PRO A 140 -7.17 18.89 -7.39
CA PRO A 140 -8.04 19.23 -8.51
C PRO A 140 -8.16 18.00 -9.42
N LYS A 141 -9.37 17.72 -9.91
CA LYS A 141 -9.68 16.53 -10.74
C LYS A 141 -8.65 16.39 -11.87
N GLY A 142 -7.86 15.30 -11.85
CA GLY A 142 -6.91 14.96 -12.92
C GLY A 142 -5.41 15.05 -12.59
N ALA A 143 -5.02 15.35 -11.35
CA ALA A 143 -3.61 15.42 -10.98
C ALA A 143 -2.92 14.02 -10.93
N CYS A 144 -2.19 13.67 -11.98
CA CYS A 144 -1.33 12.50 -12.06
C CYS A 144 -0.03 12.69 -11.25
N ILE A 145 0.32 11.74 -10.39
CA ILE A 145 1.60 11.73 -9.66
C ILE A 145 2.67 11.14 -10.58
N LYS A 146 3.51 12.03 -11.13
CA LYS A 146 4.53 11.68 -12.13
C LYS A 146 5.88 11.29 -11.52
N ASN A 147 6.11 11.59 -10.24
CA ASN A 147 7.38 11.30 -9.57
C ASN A 147 7.19 11.02 -8.08
N VAL A 148 8.13 10.30 -7.47
CA VAL A 148 8.01 9.90 -6.06
C VAL A 148 8.14 11.11 -5.13
N SER A 149 8.85 12.16 -5.55
CA SER A 149 8.97 13.41 -4.79
C SER A 149 7.60 14.06 -4.53
N SER A 150 6.72 14.08 -5.53
CA SER A 150 5.35 14.61 -5.43
C SER A 150 4.41 13.69 -4.67
N LEU A 151 4.64 12.37 -4.71
CA LEU A 151 3.98 11.40 -3.84
C LEU A 151 4.37 11.65 -2.38
N LEU A 152 5.67 11.75 -2.10
CA LEU A 152 6.21 12.01 -0.76
C LEU A 152 5.74 13.35 -0.22
N LEU A 153 5.73 14.42 -1.03
CA LEU A 153 5.18 15.71 -0.62
C LEU A 153 3.71 15.60 -0.19
N LYS A 154 2.90 14.78 -0.87
CA LYS A 154 1.51 14.50 -0.47
C LYS A 154 1.42 13.61 0.77
N MET A 155 2.35 12.66 0.93
CA MET A 155 2.45 11.76 2.09
C MET A 155 3.12 12.40 3.31
N LYS A 156 3.71 13.61 3.23
CA LYS A 156 4.37 14.27 4.37
C LYS A 156 3.43 14.53 5.56
N ASN A 157 2.13 14.63 5.32
CA ASN A 157 1.12 14.76 6.39
C ASN A 157 0.76 13.43 7.06
N LEU A 158 1.38 12.31 6.63
CA LEU A 158 1.25 11.00 7.27
C LEU A 158 2.13 10.88 8.53
N CYS A 159 3.23 11.65 8.58
CA CYS A 159 4.37 11.40 9.46
C CYS A 159 4.42 12.34 10.67
N TRP A 160 3.34 12.38 11.45
CA TRP A 160 3.40 12.88 12.83
C TRP A 160 3.11 11.79 13.88
N MET A 161 2.76 10.56 13.47
CA MET A 161 2.47 9.46 14.43
C MET A 161 3.32 8.19 14.26
N VAL A 162 4.14 8.05 13.21
CA VAL A 162 5.05 6.90 13.05
C VAL A 162 6.38 7.38 12.49
N LEU A 163 7.37 7.47 13.38
CA LEU A 163 8.83 7.42 13.18
C LEU A 163 9.45 8.25 12.05
N TYR A 164 10.16 9.31 12.44
CA TYR A 164 11.07 10.12 11.62
C TYR A 164 12.20 9.33 10.93
N ASN A 165 12.43 8.05 11.27
CA ASN A 165 13.51 7.23 10.71
C ASN A 165 13.17 6.54 9.37
N GLU A 166 11.90 6.23 9.10
CA GLU A 166 11.50 5.48 7.88
C GLU A 166 11.46 6.37 6.62
N ILE A 167 11.10 7.65 6.76
CA ILE A 167 11.07 8.60 5.64
C ILE A 167 12.46 8.79 5.02
N LEU A 168 13.51 8.80 5.84
CA LEU A 168 14.88 8.94 5.35
C LEU A 168 15.29 7.71 4.51
N MET A 169 14.84 6.51 4.89
CA MET A 169 15.08 5.27 4.13
C MET A 169 14.32 5.25 2.80
N ILE A 170 13.08 5.74 2.78
CA ILE A 170 12.33 5.92 1.52
C ILE A 170 13.09 6.89 0.60
N VAL A 171 13.56 8.03 1.10
CA VAL A 171 14.34 9.00 0.30
C VAL A 171 15.64 8.39 -0.24
N VAL A 172 16.36 7.59 0.55
CA VAL A 172 17.64 6.95 0.16
C VAL A 172 17.44 5.81 -0.87
N ALA A 173 16.44 4.94 -0.69
CA ALA A 173 16.10 3.90 -1.66
C ALA A 173 15.68 4.52 -3.02
N LEU A 174 14.99 5.66 -2.98
CA LEU A 174 14.51 6.35 -4.18
C LEU A 174 15.57 7.16 -4.92
N LEU A 175 16.58 7.70 -4.21
CA LEU A 175 17.75 8.29 -4.84
C LEU A 175 18.58 7.23 -5.59
N SER A 176 18.55 5.98 -5.13
CA SER A 176 19.21 4.84 -5.78
C SER A 176 18.51 4.42 -7.08
N ALA A 177 17.18 4.57 -7.17
CA ALA A 177 16.38 4.31 -8.38
C ALA A 177 16.54 5.39 -9.48
N ARG A 178 17.26 6.51 -9.22
CA ARG A 178 17.50 7.59 -10.22
C ARG A 178 18.49 7.23 -11.33
N ARG A 179 19.08 6.02 -11.35
CA ARG A 179 19.88 5.55 -12.50
C ARG A 179 19.06 4.75 -13.52
N VAL A 180 17.90 5.25 -13.94
CA VAL A 180 17.32 4.82 -15.21
C VAL A 180 17.36 6.02 -16.15
N LYS A 181 18.35 5.98 -17.05
CA LYS A 181 18.57 6.95 -18.13
C LYS A 181 17.27 7.14 -18.91
N LEU A 182 16.66 8.31 -18.77
CA LEU A 182 15.78 8.84 -19.80
C LEU A 182 16.65 9.18 -21.02
N ARG A 183 16.64 8.30 -22.02
CA ARG A 183 17.10 8.55 -23.40
C ARG A 183 16.02 7.96 -24.32
N LYS A 184 15.55 8.61 -25.37
CA LYS A 184 15.72 9.97 -25.94
C LYS A 184 14.42 10.31 -26.70
N PRO A 185 14.16 11.60 -26.98
CA PRO A 185 13.06 12.02 -27.83
C PRO A 185 13.37 11.66 -29.29
N TRP A 186 12.38 11.13 -30.01
CA TRP A 186 11.85 11.57 -31.31
C TRP A 186 10.48 10.90 -31.47
#